data_AF-Q8P5W0-F1
#
_entry.id   AF-Q8P5W0-F1
#
_cell.length_a   1.000
_cell.length_b   1.000
_cell.length_c   1.000
_cell.angle_alpha   90.00
_cell.angle_beta   90.00
_cell.angle_gamma   90.00
#
_symmetry.space_group_name_H-M   'P 1'
#
loop_
_entity.id
_entity.type
_entity.pdbx_description
1 polymer ?
#
loop_
_entity_poly.entity_id
_entity_poly.type
_entity_poly.pdbx_seq_one_letter_code
_entity_poly.pdbx_strand_id
1 'polypeptide(L)'
;MTPDTLPLRDVHLPPSPSWWPLALGWWLVIAAIVLVLGTLALWWWRRHRRAQRWAATFDAALQAASTPAQRLAALSALLRRAARTVDPQADRLQGEAWLQLLDGRKGHAFSQGPGRVLLDGGFQRDPAVSDLAAVEQLARQRFLRLMQGRR
;
A
#
# COMPACT_ATOMS: atom_id res chain seq x y z
N MET A 1 -88.42 -29.29 -20.67
CA MET A 1 -87.55 -28.73 -19.62
C MET A 1 -86.16 -29.31 -19.82
N THR A 2 -85.34 -28.65 -20.64
CA THR A 2 -83.92 -28.97 -20.82
C THR A 2 -83.14 -28.00 -19.95
N PRO A 3 -82.30 -28.46 -19.01
CA PRO A 3 -81.52 -27.54 -18.19
C PRO A 3 -80.48 -26.86 -19.07
N ASP A 4 -80.53 -25.53 -19.10
CA ASP A 4 -79.51 -24.70 -19.74
C ASP A 4 -78.18 -24.88 -19.00
N THR A 5 -77.25 -25.58 -19.62
CA THR A 5 -75.87 -25.69 -19.13
C THR A 5 -75.14 -24.40 -19.45
N LEU A 6 -74.94 -23.55 -18.43
CA LEU A 6 -74.13 -22.34 -18.49
C LEU A 6 -72.72 -22.68 -19.01
N PRO A 7 -72.26 -22.08 -20.12
CA PRO A 7 -70.95 -22.35 -20.67
C PRO A 7 -69.89 -21.76 -19.75
N LEU A 8 -69.15 -22.64 -19.07
CA LEU A 8 -68.05 -22.25 -18.20
C LEU A 8 -66.95 -21.64 -19.07
N ARG A 9 -66.66 -20.34 -18.87
CA ARG A 9 -65.68 -19.60 -19.65
C ARG A 9 -64.33 -19.66 -18.93
N ASP A 10 -63.32 -20.22 -19.59
CA ASP A 10 -61.98 -20.38 -19.03
C ASP A 10 -61.38 -19.03 -18.59
N VAL A 11 -60.93 -19.00 -17.34
CA VAL A 11 -60.23 -17.88 -16.73
C VAL A 11 -58.89 -17.69 -17.43
N HIS A 12 -58.76 -16.60 -18.18
CA HIS A 12 -57.49 -16.17 -18.74
C HIS A 12 -56.66 -15.54 -17.60
N LEU A 13 -55.60 -16.22 -17.17
CA LEU A 13 -54.62 -15.62 -16.26
C LEU A 13 -53.83 -14.54 -17.02
N PRO A 14 -53.67 -13.33 -16.46
CA PRO A 14 -52.84 -12.32 -17.08
C PRO A 14 -51.39 -12.80 -17.18
N PRO A 15 -50.68 -12.45 -18.27
CA PRO A 15 -49.26 -12.77 -18.38
C PRO A 15 -48.50 -12.15 -17.22
N SER A 16 -47.51 -12.88 -16.69
CA SER A 16 -46.66 -12.44 -15.60
C SER A 16 -46.08 -11.05 -15.89
N PRO A 17 -46.07 -10.13 -14.91
CA PRO A 17 -45.56 -8.78 -15.13
C PRO A 17 -44.11 -8.85 -15.62
N SER A 18 -43.85 -8.24 -16.78
CA SER A 18 -42.50 -8.09 -17.30
C SER A 18 -41.71 -7.18 -16.36
N TRP A 19 -40.53 -7.63 -15.95
CA TRP A 19 -39.57 -6.91 -15.10
C TRP A 19 -38.92 -5.70 -15.79
N TRP A 20 -39.55 -5.21 -16.86
CA TRP A 20 -39.08 -4.19 -17.77
C TRP A 20 -40.16 -3.11 -17.93
N PRO A 21 -39.82 -1.82 -17.95
CA PRO A 21 -38.50 -1.24 -17.81
C PRO A 21 -38.07 -1.18 -16.33
N LEU A 22 -36.79 -1.44 -16.07
CA LEU A 22 -36.19 -1.22 -14.76
C LEU A 22 -36.53 0.22 -14.33
N ALA A 23 -37.29 0.37 -13.24
CA ALA A 23 -37.77 1.68 -12.79
C ALA A 23 -36.59 2.66 -12.68
N LEU A 24 -36.78 3.92 -13.04
CA LEU A 24 -35.73 4.96 -13.09
C LEU A 24 -34.82 5.00 -11.84
N GLY A 25 -35.34 4.62 -10.67
CA GLY A 25 -34.58 4.50 -9.42
C GLY A 25 -33.41 3.51 -9.45
N TRP A 26 -33.46 2.45 -10.26
CA TRP A 26 -32.34 1.51 -10.39
C TRP A 26 -31.13 2.13 -11.08
N TRP A 27 -31.35 3.06 -12.01
CA TRP A 27 -30.26 3.79 -12.64
C TRP A 27 -29.51 4.65 -11.62
N LEU A 28 -30.20 5.23 -10.62
CA LEU A 28 -29.55 5.94 -9.52
C LEU A 28 -28.70 5.01 -8.66
N VAL A 29 -29.19 3.79 -8.37
CA VAL A 29 -28.43 2.79 -7.61
C VAL A 29 -27.19 2.35 -8.38
N ILE A 30 -27.32 2.05 -9.68
CA ILE A 30 -26.19 1.69 -10.54
C ILE A 30 -25.17 2.83 -10.59
N ALA A 31 -25.62 4.08 -10.79
CA ALA A 31 -24.75 5.25 -10.81
C ALA A 31 -24.00 5.42 -9.48
N ALA A 32 -24.68 5.23 -8.35
CA ALA A 32 -24.05 5.28 -7.03
C ALA A 32 -22.98 4.19 -6.86
N ILE A 33 -23.28 2.94 -7.27
CA ILE A 33 -22.32 1.84 -7.22
C ILE A 33 -21.09 2.15 -8.08
N VAL A 34 -21.29 2.61 -9.32
CA VAL A 34 -20.19 2.98 -10.23
C VAL A 34 -19.34 4.10 -9.62
N LEU A 35 -19.96 5.10 -9.00
CA LEU A 35 -19.25 6.19 -8.34
C LEU A 35 -18.41 5.69 -7.16
N VAL A 36 -18.97 4.84 -6.31
CA VAL A 36 -18.25 4.24 -5.17
C VAL A 36 -17.08 3.39 -5.66
N LEU A 37 -17.30 2.51 -6.63
CA LEU A 37 -16.24 1.68 -7.19
C LEU A 37 -15.15 2.52 -7.89
N GLY A 38 -15.55 3.54 -8.65
CA GLY A 38 -14.64 4.44 -9.34
C GLY A 38 -13.77 5.25 -8.38
N THR A 39 -14.36 5.79 -7.30
CA THR A 39 -13.61 6.52 -6.27
C THR A 39 -12.65 5.60 -5.50
N LEU A 40 -13.08 4.38 -5.16
CA LEU A 40 -12.23 3.39 -4.49
C LEU A 40 -11.05 2.96 -5.37
N ALA A 41 -11.31 2.68 -6.65
CA ALA A 41 -10.29 2.33 -7.64
C ALA A 41 -9.29 3.47 -7.84
N LEU A 42 -9.77 4.72 -7.98
CA LEU A 42 -8.90 5.89 -8.12
C LEU A 42 -8.04 6.10 -6.88
N TRP A 43 -8.60 5.93 -5.69
CA TRP A 43 -7.86 6.04 -4.43
C TRP A 43 -6.76 4.96 -4.33
N TRP A 44 -7.10 3.70 -4.62
CA TRP A 44 -6.13 2.59 -4.67
C TRP A 44 -5.02 2.85 -5.70
N TRP A 45 -5.38 3.27 -6.91
CA TRP A 45 -4.42 3.54 -7.96
C TRP A 45 -3.48 4.69 -7.61
N ARG A 46 -4.00 5.78 -7.04
CA ARG A 46 -3.19 6.89 -6.56
C ARG A 46 -2.26 6.47 -5.43
N ARG A 47 -2.73 5.64 -4.49
CA ARG A 47 -1.92 5.10 -3.40
C ARG A 47 -0.79 4.22 -3.95
N HIS A 48 -1.09 3.36 -4.90
CA HIS A 48 -0.12 2.46 -5.50
C HIS A 48 0.93 3.22 -6.34
N ARG A 49 0.49 4.19 -7.16
CA ARG A 49 1.40 5.07 -7.93
C ARG A 49 2.33 5.89 -7.03
N ARG A 50 1.85 6.39 -5.89
CA ARG A 50 2.71 7.09 -4.92
C ARG A 50 3.78 6.16 -4.35
N ALA A 51 3.41 4.94 -3.97
CA ALA A 51 4.37 3.94 -3.50
C ALA A 51 5.41 3.57 -4.57
N GLN A 52 4.99 3.41 -5.83
CA GLN A 52 5.89 3.14 -6.95
C GLN A 52 6.87 4.30 -7.20
N ARG A 53 6.42 5.54 -7.11
CA ARG A 53 7.31 6.71 -7.24
C ARG A 53 8.37 6.73 -6.15
N TRP A 54 7.99 6.45 -4.91
CA TRP A 54 8.94 6.39 -3.80
C TRP A 54 9.93 5.22 -3.93
N ALA A 55 9.46 4.07 -4.41
CA ALA A 55 10.33 2.96 -4.75
C ALA A 55 11.32 3.34 -5.86
N ALA A 56 10.85 3.97 -6.94
CA ALA A 56 11.72 4.42 -8.03
C ALA A 56 12.77 5.44 -7.56
N THR A 57 12.41 6.38 -6.66
CA THR A 57 13.38 7.32 -6.08
C THR A 57 14.43 6.63 -5.20
N PHE A 58 14.03 5.57 -4.49
CA PHE A 58 14.95 4.76 -3.69
C PHE A 58 15.91 3.99 -4.60
N ASP A 59 15.37 3.33 -5.61
CA ASP A 59 16.15 2.52 -6.56
C ASP A 59 17.12 3.41 -7.35
N ALA A 60 16.71 4.62 -7.76
CA ALA A 60 17.57 5.60 -8.41
C ALA A 60 18.73 6.09 -7.52
N ALA A 61 18.47 6.30 -6.23
CA ALA A 61 19.50 6.69 -5.27
C ALA A 61 20.53 5.56 -5.02
N LEU A 62 20.09 4.30 -5.05
CA LEU A 62 21.01 3.14 -4.98
C LEU A 62 21.84 2.98 -6.24
N GLN A 63 21.26 3.21 -7.42
CA GLN A 63 22.01 3.13 -8.69
C GLN A 63 23.11 4.19 -8.80
N ALA A 64 22.95 5.34 -8.15
CA ALA A 64 23.99 6.36 -8.08
C ALA A 64 25.20 5.96 -7.20
N ALA A 65 25.06 4.94 -6.35
CA ALA A 65 26.11 4.47 -5.45
C ALA A 65 26.88 3.28 -6.05
N SER A 66 28.18 3.47 -6.25
CA SER A 66 29.05 2.46 -6.88
C SER A 66 29.70 1.51 -5.89
N THR A 67 29.91 1.94 -4.64
CA THR A 67 30.55 1.10 -3.60
C THR A 67 29.56 0.63 -2.53
N PRO A 68 29.82 -0.51 -1.85
CA PRO A 68 28.98 -0.98 -0.74
C PRO A 68 28.80 0.06 0.37
N ALA A 69 29.88 0.77 0.72
CA ALA A 69 29.85 1.86 1.69
C ALA A 69 28.94 3.02 1.25
N GLN A 70 29.03 3.44 -0.02
CA GLN A 70 28.16 4.49 -0.56
C GLN A 70 26.69 4.04 -0.59
N ARG A 71 26.41 2.78 -0.89
CA ARG A 71 25.04 2.22 -0.85
C ARG A 71 24.49 2.26 0.57
N LEU A 72 25.26 1.81 1.56
CA LEU A 72 24.86 1.88 2.97
C LEU A 72 24.63 3.33 3.44
N ALA A 73 25.51 4.26 3.05
CA ALA A 73 25.33 5.67 3.35
C ALA A 73 24.05 6.24 2.72
N ALA A 74 23.77 5.91 1.45
CA ALA A 74 22.56 6.32 0.76
C ALA A 74 21.29 5.74 1.41
N LEU A 75 21.32 4.46 1.80
CA LEU A 75 20.24 3.80 2.54
C LEU A 75 19.95 4.52 3.87
N SER A 76 21.00 4.78 4.65
CA SER A 76 20.88 5.47 5.94
C SER A 76 20.35 6.89 5.77
N ALA A 77 20.80 7.64 4.76
CA ALA A 77 20.30 8.98 4.47
C ALA A 77 18.81 8.98 4.05
N LEU A 78 18.39 8.04 3.19
CA LEU A 78 17.00 7.88 2.76
C LEU A 78 16.08 7.54 3.93
N LEU A 79 16.50 6.58 4.78
CA LEU A 79 15.74 6.21 5.96
C LEU A 79 15.63 7.36 6.95
N ARG A 80 16.69 8.16 7.15
CA ARG A 80 16.64 9.35 8.01
C ARG A 80 15.66 10.39 7.50
N ARG A 81 15.67 10.65 6.19
CA ARG A 81 14.70 11.54 5.55
C ARG A 81 13.26 11.03 5.71
N ALA A 82 13.04 9.73 5.58
CA ALA A 82 11.72 9.13 5.78
C ALA A 82 11.29 9.10 7.25
N ALA A 83 12.21 8.93 8.20
CA ALA A 83 11.89 8.99 9.62
C ALA A 83 11.45 10.39 10.04
N ARG A 84 12.08 11.44 9.51
CA ARG A 84 11.67 12.85 9.75
C ARG A 84 10.23 13.14 9.34
N THR A 85 9.67 12.43 8.35
CA THR A 85 8.28 12.64 7.94
C THR A 85 7.27 12.05 8.94
N VAL A 86 7.71 11.11 9.79
CA VAL A 86 6.88 10.43 10.80
C VAL A 86 7.10 11.00 12.20
N ASP A 87 8.35 11.35 12.52
CA ASP A 87 8.77 11.91 13.80
C ASP A 87 9.77 13.07 13.59
N PRO A 88 9.41 14.32 13.90
CA PRO A 88 10.31 15.47 13.84
C PRO A 88 11.54 15.34 14.76
N GLN A 89 11.46 14.53 15.82
CA GLN A 89 12.58 14.31 16.75
C GLN A 89 13.55 13.23 16.29
N ALA A 90 13.29 12.57 15.16
CA ALA A 90 14.18 11.55 14.60
C ALA A 90 15.63 12.06 14.38
N ASP A 91 15.82 13.37 14.22
CA ASP A 91 17.15 13.99 14.09
C ASP A 91 18.00 13.96 15.35
N ARG A 92 17.38 13.84 16.52
CA ARG A 92 18.09 13.75 17.79
C ARG A 92 18.50 12.31 18.11
N LEU A 93 17.96 11.33 17.39
CA LEU A 93 18.24 9.92 17.62
C LEU A 93 19.54 9.53 16.91
N GLN A 94 20.47 8.96 17.68
CA GLN A 94 21.76 8.45 17.21
C GLN A 94 21.98 7.04 17.78
N GLY A 95 22.89 6.27 17.16
CA GLY A 95 23.24 4.94 17.64
C GLY A 95 22.05 3.98 17.69
N GLU A 96 21.95 3.23 18.79
CA GLU A 96 20.90 2.23 18.99
C GLU A 96 19.48 2.84 19.01
N ALA A 97 19.32 4.06 19.52
CA ALA A 97 18.01 4.72 19.56
C ALA A 97 17.47 5.00 18.15
N TRP A 98 18.36 5.22 17.19
CA TRP A 98 18.01 5.33 15.77
C TRP A 98 17.53 3.99 15.18
N LEU A 99 18.23 2.89 15.47
CA LEU A 99 17.82 1.56 15.01
C LEU A 99 16.49 1.11 15.64
N GLN A 100 16.25 1.45 16.91
CA GLN A 100 14.98 1.18 17.58
C GLN A 100 13.80 1.93 16.93
N LEU A 101 14.01 3.17 16.48
CA LEU A 101 12.99 3.90 15.70
C LEU A 101 12.68 3.17 14.39
N LEU A 102 13.71 2.68 13.70
CA LEU A 102 13.55 1.94 12.45
C LEU A 102 12.87 0.58 12.67
N ASP A 103 13.06 -0.05 13.80
CA ASP A 103 12.35 -1.27 14.18
C ASP A 103 10.88 -1.04 14.52
N GLY A 104 10.55 0.15 15.04
CA GLY A 104 9.21 0.48 15.49
C GLY A 104 8.79 -0.34 16.71
N ARG A 105 7.49 -0.59 16.86
CA ARG A 105 6.94 -1.18 18.11
C ARG A 105 7.15 -2.69 18.25
N LYS A 106 7.42 -3.41 17.16
CA LYS A 106 7.43 -4.89 17.13
C LYS A 106 8.58 -5.50 16.31
N GLY A 107 9.45 -4.67 15.71
CA GLY A 107 10.59 -5.14 14.93
C GLY A 107 11.86 -5.23 15.77
N HIS A 108 12.79 -6.08 15.36
CA HIS A 108 14.17 -6.13 15.86
C HIS A 108 15.19 -6.31 14.73
N ALA A 109 14.76 -6.09 13.48
CA ALA A 109 15.53 -6.42 12.29
C ALA A 109 16.64 -5.39 12.00
N PHE A 110 16.51 -4.17 12.55
CA PHE A 110 17.53 -3.12 12.49
C PHE A 110 18.44 -3.14 13.73
N SER A 111 17.90 -3.27 14.95
CA SER A 111 18.69 -3.28 16.20
C SER A 111 19.45 -4.58 16.43
N GLN A 112 18.84 -5.74 16.17
CA GLN A 112 19.42 -7.07 16.40
C GLN A 112 19.67 -7.86 15.11
N GLY A 113 19.35 -7.28 13.95
CA GLY A 113 19.41 -7.98 12.67
C GLY A 113 20.45 -7.39 11.70
N PRO A 114 20.38 -7.78 10.41
CA PRO A 114 21.33 -7.35 9.39
C PRO A 114 21.30 -5.84 9.15
N GLY A 115 20.21 -5.15 9.52
CA GLY A 115 20.10 -3.69 9.40
C GLY A 115 21.03 -2.90 10.31
N ARG A 116 21.70 -3.55 11.28
CA ARG A 116 22.64 -2.90 12.20
C ARG A 116 23.85 -2.30 11.48
N VAL A 117 24.24 -2.88 10.34
CA VAL A 117 25.32 -2.36 9.48
C VAL A 117 25.00 -0.96 8.94
N LEU A 118 23.73 -0.53 8.92
CA LEU A 118 23.36 0.83 8.48
C LEU A 118 23.83 1.94 9.45
N LEU A 119 24.17 1.61 10.71
CA LEU A 119 24.70 2.60 11.65
C LEU A 119 26.08 3.10 11.22
N ASP A 120 27.01 2.17 11.01
CA ASP A 120 28.43 2.48 10.83
C ASP A 120 28.92 2.18 9.41
N GLY A 121 28.22 1.33 8.67
CA GLY A 121 28.66 0.81 7.37
C GLY A 121 28.78 1.86 6.28
N GLY A 122 28.09 3.00 6.42
CA GLY A 122 28.27 4.15 5.52
C GLY A 122 29.57 4.94 5.75
N PHE A 123 30.18 4.79 6.93
CA PHE A 123 31.43 5.46 7.30
C PHE A 123 32.65 4.54 7.19
N GLN A 124 32.44 3.23 7.06
CA GLN A 124 33.50 2.26 6.86
C GLN A 124 33.88 2.20 5.37
N ARG A 125 35.19 2.17 5.10
CA ARG A 125 35.71 2.09 3.72
C ARG A 125 35.44 0.71 3.08
N ASP A 126 35.46 -0.34 3.90
CA ASP A 126 35.17 -1.72 3.50
C ASP A 126 34.28 -2.38 4.57
N PRO A 127 32.95 -2.14 4.52
CA PRO A 127 32.04 -2.69 5.51
C PRO A 127 31.88 -4.20 5.28
N ALA A 128 32.14 -5.00 6.32
CA ALA A 128 31.92 -6.44 6.30
C ALA A 128 30.41 -6.75 6.32
N VAL A 129 29.78 -6.73 5.14
CA VAL A 129 28.36 -7.02 4.96
C VAL A 129 28.20 -8.38 4.30
N SER A 130 27.74 -9.38 5.06
CA SER A 130 27.52 -10.73 4.54
C SER A 130 26.42 -10.79 3.48
N ASP A 131 25.37 -9.97 3.61
CA ASP A 131 24.26 -9.91 2.65
C ASP A 131 23.74 -8.48 2.48
N LEU A 132 24.38 -7.74 1.56
CA LEU A 132 23.99 -6.37 1.24
C LEU A 132 22.57 -6.31 0.63
N ALA A 133 22.18 -7.33 -0.15
CA ALA A 133 20.88 -7.36 -0.81
C ALA A 133 19.74 -7.50 0.21
N ALA A 134 19.92 -8.33 1.25
CA ALA A 134 18.96 -8.43 2.34
C ALA A 134 18.80 -7.10 3.09
N VAL A 135 19.89 -6.38 3.34
CA VAL A 135 19.86 -5.06 3.99
C VAL A 135 19.13 -4.04 3.11
N GLU A 136 19.41 -4.02 1.81
CA GLU A 136 18.73 -3.15 0.84
C GLU A 136 17.22 -3.41 0.80
N GLN A 137 16.80 -4.68 0.76
CA GLN A 137 15.38 -5.05 0.76
C GLN A 137 14.69 -4.63 2.07
N LEU A 138 15.32 -4.88 3.21
CA LEU A 138 14.82 -4.54 4.53
C LEU A 138 14.67 -3.01 4.68
N ALA A 139 15.66 -2.24 4.23
CA ALA A 139 15.61 -0.79 4.19
C ALA A 139 14.50 -0.28 3.26
N ARG A 140 14.35 -0.87 2.06
CA ARG A 140 13.30 -0.51 1.09
C ARG A 140 11.91 -0.71 1.68
N GLN A 141 11.66 -1.86 2.32
CA GLN A 141 10.38 -2.15 2.97
C GLN A 141 10.07 -1.14 4.07
N ARG A 142 11.05 -0.81 4.92
CA ARG A 142 10.85 0.16 6.00
C ARG A 142 10.64 1.57 5.47
N PHE A 143 11.42 2.01 4.49
CA PHE A 143 11.26 3.31 3.82
C PHE A 143 9.84 3.48 3.25
N LEU A 144 9.36 2.49 2.50
CA LEU A 144 8.00 2.51 1.95
C LEU A 144 6.93 2.52 3.05
N ARG A 145 7.14 1.82 4.16
CA ARG A 145 6.21 1.81 5.30
C ARG A 145 6.12 3.19 5.97
N LEU A 146 7.27 3.82 6.21
CA LEU A 146 7.37 5.18 6.78
C LEU A 146 6.70 6.20 5.86
N MET A 147 7.00 6.18 4.56
CA MET A 147 6.40 7.09 3.58
C MET A 147 4.88 6.90 3.41
N GLN A 148 4.37 5.68 3.59
CA GLN A 148 2.93 5.41 3.57
C GLN A 148 2.20 5.88 4.84
N GLY A 149 2.91 6.44 5.83
CA GLY A 149 2.33 6.88 7.11
C GLY A 149 1.84 5.71 7.98
N ARG A 150 2.25 4.47 7.69
CA ARG A 150 1.94 3.32 8.55
C ARG A 150 3.02 3.23 9.62
N ARG A 151 2.64 3.56 10.86
CA ARG A 151 3.50 3.41 12.04
C ARG A 151 3.71 1.93 12.36
#